data_AF-A0AAX3SUU7-F1
#
_entry.id   AF-A0AAX3SUU7-F1
#
_cell.length_a   1.000
_cell.length_b   1.000
_cell.length_c   1.000
_cell.angle_alpha   90.00
_cell.angle_beta   90.00
_cell.angle_gamma   90.00
#
_symmetry.space_group_name_H-M   'P 1'
#
loop_
_entity.id
_entity.type
_entity.pdbx_description
1 polymer ?
#
loop_
_entity_poly.entity_id
_entity_poly.type
_entity_poly.pdbx_seq_one_letter_code
_entity_poly.pdbx_strand_id
1 'polypeptide(L)'
;MKDLYTELGGAAEKNIYLPGFGPNGNTCASRLSVAFNKAGAPINAALAGTAGARTLGTKDGSRIIYGVADFRSYLLKSLGKPSTDAVSPYDDKFSGLKGIIAFSVNWSGATGHIALWNGVHYREPGYDNYSTYTNPDNPSIKTSLGEFWELT
;
A
#
# COMPACT_ATOMS: atom_id res chain seq x y z
N MET A 1 -2.47 -14.21 5.75
CA MET A 1 -1.79 -13.79 4.51
C MET A 1 -1.32 -14.94 3.63
N LYS A 2 -0.94 -16.12 4.17
CA LYS A 2 -0.59 -17.29 3.35
C LYS A 2 -1.69 -17.63 2.34
N ASP A 3 -2.92 -17.73 2.82
CA ASP A 3 -4.08 -18.13 2.02
C ASP A 3 -4.32 -17.20 0.83
N LEU A 4 -4.16 -15.87 1.01
CA LEU A 4 -4.27 -14.91 -0.08
C LEU A 4 -3.35 -15.26 -1.25
N TYR A 5 -2.05 -15.48 -0.99
CA TYR A 5 -1.10 -15.72 -2.07
C TYR A 5 -1.24 -17.11 -2.68
N THR A 6 -1.68 -18.10 -1.90
CA THR A 6 -2.09 -19.42 -2.42
C THR A 6 -3.29 -19.30 -3.36
N GLU A 7 -4.31 -18.51 -3.01
CA GLU A 7 -5.47 -18.25 -3.89
C GLU A 7 -5.06 -17.55 -5.19
N LEU A 8 -4.13 -16.59 -5.12
CA LEU A 8 -3.63 -15.89 -6.30
C LEU A 8 -2.83 -16.80 -7.25
N GLY A 9 -2.16 -17.82 -6.71
CA GLY A 9 -1.34 -18.75 -7.48
C GLY A 9 -0.15 -18.09 -8.21
N GLY A 10 0.39 -18.79 -9.21
CA GLY A 10 1.41 -18.24 -10.11
C GLY A 10 2.73 -17.93 -9.41
N ALA A 11 3.38 -16.83 -9.79
CA ALA A 11 4.62 -16.41 -9.13
C ALA A 11 4.37 -15.87 -7.71
N ALA A 12 3.18 -15.30 -7.44
CA ALA A 12 2.81 -14.87 -6.09
C ALA A 12 2.83 -16.04 -5.10
N GLU A 13 2.23 -17.17 -5.44
CA GLU A 13 2.27 -18.37 -4.59
C GLU A 13 3.68 -18.99 -4.50
N LYS A 14 4.38 -19.14 -5.63
CA LYS A 14 5.71 -19.79 -5.65
C LYS A 14 6.76 -19.08 -4.78
N ASN A 15 6.60 -17.78 -4.59
CA ASN A 15 7.55 -16.94 -3.84
C ASN A 15 7.09 -16.62 -2.41
N ILE A 16 5.99 -17.21 -1.93
CA ILE A 16 5.28 -16.82 -0.71
C ILE A 16 6.14 -16.78 0.57
N TYR A 17 7.21 -17.57 0.64
CA TYR A 17 8.09 -17.62 1.82
C TYR A 17 9.40 -16.83 1.65
N LEU A 18 9.61 -16.16 0.52
CA LEU A 18 10.79 -15.34 0.33
C LEU A 18 10.81 -14.18 1.35
N PRO A 19 11.99 -13.84 1.91
CA PRO A 19 12.11 -12.72 2.84
C PRO A 19 11.53 -11.43 2.26
N GLY A 20 10.75 -10.71 3.08
CA GLY A 20 10.16 -9.44 2.68
C GLY A 20 8.92 -9.55 1.79
N PHE A 21 8.44 -10.77 1.51
CA PHE A 21 7.18 -11.01 0.80
C PHE A 21 6.29 -11.99 1.57
N GLY A 22 5.00 -11.99 1.26
CA GLY A 22 4.08 -12.97 1.82
C GLY A 22 3.88 -12.80 3.33
N PRO A 23 3.70 -13.89 4.08
CA PRO A 23 3.69 -13.89 5.54
C PRO A 23 4.98 -13.36 6.19
N ASN A 24 6.10 -13.36 5.46
CA ASN A 24 7.41 -12.96 5.96
C ASN A 24 7.77 -11.50 5.59
N GLY A 25 6.77 -10.69 5.21
CA GLY A 25 6.99 -9.33 4.72
C GLY A 25 5.80 -8.41 4.93
N ASN A 26 5.93 -7.21 4.37
CA ASN A 26 4.83 -6.25 4.35
C ASN A 26 3.86 -6.59 3.21
N THR A 27 2.58 -6.72 3.55
CA THR A 27 1.55 -7.16 2.61
C THR A 27 0.63 -6.05 2.13
N CYS A 28 0.76 -4.81 2.65
CA CYS A 28 -0.16 -3.72 2.34
C CYS A 28 -0.22 -3.43 0.83
N ALA A 29 0.93 -3.33 0.15
CA ALA A 29 1.00 -3.07 -1.28
C ALA A 29 0.38 -4.21 -2.11
N SER A 30 0.58 -5.47 -1.69
CA SER A 30 -0.05 -6.61 -2.37
C SER A 30 -1.56 -6.63 -2.17
N ARG A 31 -2.05 -6.37 -0.94
CA ARG A 31 -3.49 -6.27 -0.66
C ARG A 31 -4.17 -5.20 -1.51
N LEU A 32 -3.54 -4.02 -1.62
CA LEU A 32 -4.01 -2.94 -2.49
C LEU A 32 -3.97 -3.30 -3.98
N SER A 33 -2.90 -3.96 -4.44
CA SER A 33 -2.84 -4.44 -5.83
C SER A 33 -3.98 -5.41 -6.16
N VAL A 34 -4.31 -6.31 -5.23
CA VAL A 34 -5.45 -7.23 -5.39
C VAL A 34 -6.77 -6.46 -5.40
N ALA A 35 -6.94 -5.45 -4.55
CA ALA A 35 -8.13 -4.60 -4.55
C ALA A 35 -8.32 -3.90 -5.90
N PHE A 36 -7.25 -3.32 -6.47
CA PHE A 36 -7.24 -2.70 -7.80
C PHE A 36 -7.65 -3.69 -8.90
N ASN A 37 -7.02 -4.86 -8.93
CA ASN A 37 -7.32 -5.91 -9.90
C ASN A 37 -8.79 -6.34 -9.84
N LYS A 38 -9.35 -6.52 -8.63
CA LYS A 38 -10.75 -6.92 -8.44
C LYS A 38 -11.75 -5.79 -8.69
N ALA A 39 -11.34 -4.54 -8.56
CA ALA A 39 -12.18 -3.35 -8.77
C ALA A 39 -12.30 -2.92 -10.25
N GLY A 40 -11.73 -3.68 -11.19
CA GLY A 40 -11.75 -3.34 -12.62
C GLY A 40 -10.69 -2.31 -13.04
N ALA A 41 -9.74 -1.98 -12.15
CA ALA A 41 -8.59 -1.11 -12.43
C ALA A 41 -7.28 -1.89 -12.25
N PRO A 42 -7.00 -2.92 -13.07
CA PRO A 42 -5.88 -3.81 -12.85
C PRO A 42 -4.53 -3.10 -12.93
N ILE A 43 -3.54 -3.63 -12.21
CA ILE A 43 -2.16 -3.12 -12.25
C ILE A 43 -1.63 -3.21 -13.68
N ASN A 44 -1.39 -2.04 -14.28
CA ASN A 44 -0.85 -1.92 -15.62
C ASN A 44 0.66 -2.20 -15.58
N ALA A 45 1.08 -3.31 -16.19
CA ALA A 45 2.47 -3.76 -16.18
C ALA A 45 3.43 -2.77 -16.84
N ALA A 46 3.02 -2.12 -17.94
CA ALA A 46 3.85 -1.12 -18.61
C ALA A 46 4.05 0.10 -17.73
N LEU A 47 2.98 0.61 -17.11
CA LEU A 47 3.04 1.73 -16.19
C LEU A 47 3.88 1.40 -14.94
N ALA A 48 3.70 0.21 -14.37
CA ALA A 48 4.54 -0.28 -13.27
C ALA A 48 6.02 -0.31 -13.66
N GLY A 49 6.34 -0.77 -14.87
CA GLY A 49 7.69 -0.72 -15.42
C GLY A 49 8.25 0.71 -15.49
N THR A 50 7.47 1.68 -16.01
CA THR A 50 7.90 3.09 -16.04
C THR A 50 8.03 3.73 -14.66
N ALA A 51 7.31 3.21 -13.66
CA ALA A 51 7.41 3.63 -12.26
C ALA A 51 8.58 2.96 -11.52
N GLY A 52 9.30 2.02 -12.16
CA GLY A 52 10.33 1.20 -11.53
C GLY A 52 9.78 0.23 -10.47
N ALA A 53 8.48 -0.08 -10.50
CA ALA A 53 7.80 -0.90 -9.52
C ALA A 53 8.00 -2.39 -9.81
N ARG A 54 8.44 -3.15 -8.80
CA ARG A 54 8.54 -4.61 -8.90
C ARG A 54 7.15 -5.23 -8.85
N THR A 55 6.93 -6.22 -9.72
CA THR A 55 5.67 -6.95 -9.77
C THR A 55 5.86 -8.46 -9.77
N LEU A 56 4.87 -9.18 -9.27
CA LEU A 56 4.73 -10.62 -9.43
C LEU A 56 3.49 -10.91 -10.27
N GLY A 57 3.58 -11.95 -11.10
CA GLY A 57 2.42 -12.49 -11.82
C GLY A 57 1.64 -13.49 -10.97
N THR A 58 0.33 -13.48 -11.10
CA THR A 58 -0.61 -14.43 -10.51
C THR A 58 -1.01 -15.49 -11.54
N LYS A 59 -1.77 -16.51 -11.14
CA LYS A 59 -2.23 -17.58 -12.04
C LYS A 59 -3.19 -17.08 -13.12
N ASP A 60 -3.99 -16.06 -12.81
CA ASP A 60 -4.95 -15.45 -13.74
C ASP A 60 -4.32 -14.43 -14.71
N GLY A 61 -2.99 -14.26 -14.66
CA GLY A 61 -2.25 -13.32 -15.52
C GLY A 61 -2.25 -11.88 -15.01
N SER A 62 -2.95 -11.58 -13.92
CA SER A 62 -2.85 -10.27 -13.27
C SER A 62 -1.46 -10.05 -12.64
N ARG A 63 -1.18 -8.79 -12.33
CA ARG A 63 0.07 -8.37 -11.68
C ARG A 63 -0.23 -7.83 -10.31
N ILE A 64 0.66 -8.10 -9.36
CA ILE A 64 0.66 -7.45 -8.05
C ILE A 64 1.98 -6.75 -7.81
N ILE A 65 1.92 -5.52 -7.31
CA ILE A 65 3.07 -4.83 -6.73
C ILE A 65 3.11 -5.21 -5.24
N TYR A 66 4.31 -5.38 -4.69
CA TYR A 66 4.47 -5.86 -3.32
C TYR A 66 5.38 -4.97 -2.44
N GLY A 67 6.08 -4.01 -3.04
CA GLY A 67 6.83 -2.99 -2.29
C GLY A 67 5.97 -1.75 -2.00
N VAL A 68 6.08 -1.20 -0.80
CA VAL A 68 5.38 0.04 -0.42
C VAL A 68 5.83 1.22 -1.28
N ALA A 69 7.14 1.43 -1.37
CA ALA A 69 7.72 2.50 -2.19
C ALA A 69 7.34 2.32 -3.67
N ASP A 70 7.43 1.09 -4.17
CA ASP A 70 7.03 0.71 -5.53
C ASP A 70 5.55 1.08 -5.80
N PHE A 71 4.64 0.78 -4.86
CA PHE A 71 3.23 1.10 -5.02
C PHE A 71 2.97 2.61 -4.99
N ARG A 72 3.67 3.37 -4.14
CA ARG A 72 3.55 4.84 -4.15
C ARG A 72 4.02 5.45 -5.46
N SER A 73 5.15 4.99 -5.99
CA SER A 73 5.65 5.42 -7.30
C SER A 73 4.64 5.11 -8.41
N TYR A 74 3.99 3.94 -8.33
CA TYR A 74 2.92 3.59 -9.26
C TYR A 74 1.72 4.53 -9.13
N LEU A 75 1.24 4.81 -7.91
CA LEU A 75 0.12 5.75 -7.66
C LEU A 75 0.44 7.15 -8.17
N LEU A 76 1.66 7.65 -7.95
CA LEU A 76 2.10 8.94 -8.48
C LEU A 76 2.03 9.00 -10.00
N LYS A 77 2.37 7.91 -10.69
CA LYS A 77 2.31 7.82 -12.15
C LYS A 77 0.90 7.59 -12.68
N SER A 78 0.05 6.87 -11.96
CA SER A 78 -1.31 6.51 -12.41
C SER A 78 -2.35 7.57 -12.06
N LEU A 79 -2.27 8.16 -10.87
CA LEU A 79 -3.27 9.08 -10.32
C LEU A 79 -2.72 10.52 -10.17
N GLY A 80 -1.43 10.73 -10.41
CA GLY A 80 -0.80 12.04 -10.27
C GLY A 80 -0.39 12.35 -8.82
N LYS A 81 -0.13 13.63 -8.57
CA LYS A 81 0.39 14.11 -7.27
C LYS A 81 -0.70 14.01 -6.18
N PRO A 82 -0.40 13.43 -5.01
CA PRO A 82 -1.36 13.38 -3.91
C PRO A 82 -1.54 14.74 -3.22
N SER A 83 -2.68 14.89 -2.54
CA SER A 83 -2.84 15.86 -1.45
C SER A 83 -2.02 15.42 -0.24
N THR A 84 -1.57 16.36 0.59
CA THR A 84 -0.72 16.03 1.74
C THR A 84 -1.18 16.65 3.06
N ASP A 85 -0.96 15.90 4.13
CA ASP A 85 -1.09 16.36 5.50
C ASP A 85 0.19 16.13 6.29
N ALA A 86 0.79 17.23 6.74
CA ALA A 86 2.07 17.22 7.46
C ALA A 86 1.89 17.52 8.96
N VAL A 87 0.65 17.53 9.45
CA VAL A 87 0.31 17.78 10.86
C VAL A 87 -0.36 16.54 11.42
N SER A 88 0.15 16.00 12.53
CA SER A 88 -0.48 14.87 13.23
C SER A 88 -1.93 15.21 13.62
N PRO A 89 -2.92 14.34 13.37
CA PRO A 89 -2.81 12.91 13.04
C PRO A 89 -2.53 12.55 11.56
N TYR A 90 -2.05 13.45 10.71
CA TYR A 90 -1.61 13.18 9.33
C TYR A 90 -2.71 12.61 8.41
N ASP A 91 -3.97 12.58 8.85
CA ASP A 91 -5.13 12.19 8.06
C ASP A 91 -6.35 13.13 8.20
N ASP A 92 -6.29 14.11 9.12
CA ASP A 92 -7.40 15.03 9.41
C ASP A 92 -7.89 15.77 8.15
N LYS A 93 -6.97 16.18 7.27
CA LYS A 93 -7.32 16.85 6.00
C LYS A 93 -8.12 15.99 5.03
N PHE A 94 -8.16 14.67 5.23
CA PHE A 94 -8.80 13.73 4.32
C PHE A 94 -10.15 13.23 4.85
N SER A 95 -10.62 13.78 5.98
CA SER A 95 -11.94 13.48 6.52
C SER A 95 -13.05 13.76 5.51
N GLY A 96 -13.99 12.83 5.37
CA GLY A 96 -15.09 12.89 4.39
C GLY A 96 -14.70 12.53 2.94
N LEU A 97 -13.41 12.46 2.61
CA LEU A 97 -12.92 12.08 1.27
C LEU A 97 -12.71 10.57 1.17
N LYS A 98 -12.89 10.00 -0.02
CA LYS A 98 -12.71 8.56 -0.25
C LYS A 98 -11.53 8.32 -1.17
N GLY A 99 -10.71 7.33 -0.87
CA GLY A 99 -9.57 7.01 -1.72
C GLY A 99 -8.49 6.20 -1.03
N ILE A 100 -7.26 6.51 -1.40
CA ILE A 100 -6.05 5.81 -0.95
C ILE A 100 -5.23 6.77 -0.12
N ILE A 101 -4.87 6.32 1.07
CA ILE A 101 -4.02 7.07 1.99
C ILE A 101 -2.70 6.34 2.20
N ALA A 102 -1.60 7.08 2.22
CA ALA A 102 -0.27 6.57 2.50
C ALA A 102 0.41 7.38 3.61
N PHE A 103 1.02 6.68 4.57
CA PHE A 103 1.72 7.30 5.70
C PHE A 103 3.21 7.08 5.60
N SER A 104 4.01 8.13 5.53
CA SER A 104 5.46 8.02 5.59
C SER A 104 5.91 7.74 7.01
N VAL A 105 6.61 6.63 7.21
CA VAL A 105 7.18 6.21 8.49
C VAL A 105 8.60 5.74 8.23
N ASN A 106 9.55 6.18 9.07
CA ASN A 106 10.97 5.84 8.95
C ASN A 106 11.30 4.44 9.50
N TRP A 107 10.58 3.42 9.04
CA TRP A 107 10.91 2.03 9.33
C TRP A 107 12.14 1.57 8.53
N SER A 108 12.85 0.58 9.04
CA SER A 108 14.01 -0.01 8.35
C SER A 108 13.61 -0.89 7.16
N GLY A 109 12.46 -1.57 7.23
CA GLY A 109 11.99 -2.53 6.23
C GLY A 109 10.96 -2.00 5.22
N ALA A 110 10.42 -0.80 5.44
CA ALA A 110 9.42 -0.19 4.57
C ALA A 110 9.45 1.34 4.71
N THR A 111 8.99 2.05 3.68
CA THR A 111 8.90 3.53 3.70
C THR A 111 7.64 4.04 4.41
N GLY A 112 6.83 3.13 4.95
CA GLY A 112 5.60 3.43 5.66
C GLY A 112 4.46 2.47 5.31
N HIS A 113 3.22 2.96 5.41
CA HIS A 113 2.00 2.18 5.17
C HIS A 113 1.16 2.78 4.04
N ILE A 114 0.28 1.98 3.44
CA ILE A 114 -0.74 2.43 2.48
C ILE A 114 -2.01 1.64 2.75
N ALA A 115 -3.15 2.32 2.74
CA ALA A 115 -4.46 1.75 3.02
C ALA A 115 -5.55 2.38 2.14
N LEU A 116 -6.73 1.74 2.14
CA LEU A 116 -7.96 2.33 1.63
C LEU A 116 -8.67 3.09 2.75
N TRP A 117 -9.21 4.26 2.41
CA TRP A 117 -9.90 5.19 3.29
C TRP A 117 -11.27 5.54 2.71
N ASN A 118 -12.32 5.48 3.53
CA ASN A 118 -13.70 5.74 3.08
C ASN A 118 -14.28 7.09 3.55
N GLY A 119 -13.43 7.98 4.09
CA GLY A 119 -13.84 9.26 4.66
C GLY A 119 -14.00 9.24 6.18
N VAL A 120 -14.12 8.06 6.78
CA VAL A 120 -14.34 7.91 8.24
C VAL A 120 -13.48 6.78 8.82
N HIS A 121 -13.34 5.68 8.07
CA HIS A 121 -12.66 4.48 8.50
C HIS A 121 -11.67 3.99 7.44
N TYR A 122 -10.56 3.45 7.94
CA TYR A 122 -9.70 2.60 7.15
C TYR A 122 -10.40 1.28 6.81
N ARG A 123 -9.95 0.62 5.74
CA ARG A 123 -10.44 -0.72 5.39
C ARG A 123 -10.20 -1.73 6.51
N GLU A 124 -9.05 -1.71 7.15
CA GLU A 124 -8.75 -2.54 8.33
C GLU A 124 -8.35 -1.64 9.53
N PRO A 125 -9.31 -1.09 10.29
CA PRO A 125 -9.03 -0.06 11.30
C PRO A 125 -7.96 -0.44 12.34
N GLY A 126 -7.85 -1.72 12.71
CA GLY A 126 -6.85 -2.21 13.66
C GLY A 126 -5.44 -2.39 13.08
N TYR A 127 -5.27 -2.33 11.76
CA TYR A 127 -4.01 -2.60 11.07
C TYR A 127 -3.59 -1.52 10.08
N ASP A 128 -4.49 -0.60 9.73
CA ASP A 128 -4.24 0.42 8.71
C ASP A 128 -4.09 1.83 9.30
N ASN A 129 -4.47 2.04 10.56
CA ASN A 129 -4.35 3.35 11.19
C ASN A 129 -2.91 3.61 11.67
N TYR A 130 -2.13 4.30 10.84
CA TYR A 130 -0.79 4.80 11.17
C TYR A 130 -0.75 6.33 11.29
N SER A 131 -1.91 6.96 11.47
CA SER A 131 -2.07 8.40 11.46
C SER A 131 -1.38 9.07 12.66
N THR A 132 -1.30 8.40 13.81
CA THR A 132 -0.53 8.87 14.97
C THR A 132 0.61 7.93 15.38
N TYR A 133 1.09 7.09 14.46
CA TYR A 133 2.04 6.05 14.83
C TYR A 133 3.35 6.62 15.36
N THR A 134 3.77 6.09 16.51
CA THR A 134 5.09 6.25 17.11
C THR A 134 5.48 4.90 17.67
N ASN A 135 6.69 4.43 17.36
CA ASN A 135 7.17 3.17 17.90
C ASN A 135 7.39 3.31 19.43
N PRO A 136 6.85 2.39 20.24
CA PRO A 136 6.93 2.50 21.70
C PRO A 136 8.35 2.35 22.25
N ASP A 137 9.19 1.55 21.58
CA ASP A 137 10.57 1.27 22.02
C ASP A 137 11.57 2.30 21.47
N ASN A 138 11.23 2.96 20.37
CA ASN A 138 12.05 3.99 19.75
C ASN A 138 11.19 5.13 19.16
N PRO A 139 10.89 6.19 19.94
CA PRO A 139 10.04 7.29 19.50
C PRO A 139 10.56 8.11 18.31
N SER A 140 11.81 7.91 17.90
CA SER A 140 12.32 8.49 16.64
C SER A 140 11.71 7.84 15.41
N ILE A 141 11.20 6.61 15.53
CA ILE A 141 10.48 5.89 14.48
C ILE A 141 8.99 6.25 14.56
N LYS A 142 8.53 7.16 13.71
CA LYS A 142 7.18 7.73 13.78
C LYS A 142 6.67 8.19 12.42
N THR A 143 5.36 8.38 12.32
CA THR A 143 4.74 8.98 11.13
C THR A 143 5.18 10.43 10.99
N SER A 144 5.41 10.86 9.75
CA SER A 144 5.86 12.22 9.42
C SER A 144 5.04 12.92 8.34
N LEU A 145 4.25 12.17 7.57
CA LEU A 145 3.47 12.70 6.45
C LEU A 145 2.34 11.75 6.09
N GLY A 146 1.16 12.30 5.84
CA GLY A 146 0.07 11.64 5.12
C GLY A 146 0.00 12.13 3.68
N GLU A 147 -0.22 11.20 2.76
CA GLU A 147 -0.43 11.44 1.34
C GLU A 147 -1.77 10.82 0.94
N PHE A 148 -2.57 11.53 0.13
CA PHE A 148 -3.91 11.08 -0.23
C PHE A 148 -4.19 11.23 -1.73
N TRP A 149 -4.69 10.15 -2.32
CA TRP A 149 -5.25 10.11 -3.67
C TRP A 149 -6.75 9.88 -3.55
N GLU A 150 -7.54 10.91 -3.87
CA GLU A 150 -8.98 10.80 -3.90
C GLU A 150 -9.43 9.92 -5.08
N LEU A 151 -10.42 9.07 -4.84
CA LEU A 151 -11.05 8.22 -5.84
C LEU A 151 -12.53 8.61 -5.95
N THR A 152 -12.96 8.96 -7.16
CA THR A 152 -14.35 9.33 -7.49
C THR A 152 -15.17 8.15 -7.99
#